data_AF-A0A7K0X7L4-F1
#
_entry.id   AF-A0A7K0X7L4-F1
#
_cell.length_a   1.000
_cell.length_b   1.000
_cell.length_c   1.000
_cell.angle_alpha   90.00
_cell.angle_beta   90.00
_cell.angle_gamma   90.00
#
_symmetry.space_group_name_H-M   'P 1'
#
loop_
_entity.id
_entity.type
_entity.pdbx_description
1 polymer ?
#
loop_
_entity_poly.entity_id
_entity_poly.type
_entity_poly.pdbx_seq_one_letter_code
_entity_poly.pdbx_strand_id
1 'polypeptide(L)'
;MSRTRRRPAGNNKKQNADRAASKKFWGEAFPDDPALVRMSTDPSAMVLSLGDPPLRTIEPTAQQTFVLVYHRAAQMAMLAATAAGLDDDPLGEPY
;
A
#
# COMPACT_ATOMS: atom_id res chain seq x y z
N MET A 1 25.12 -26.90 3.10
CA MET A 1 26.03 -25.74 2.94
C MET A 1 25.18 -24.50 2.67
N SER A 2 25.08 -23.61 3.67
CA SER A 2 24.18 -22.45 3.67
C SER A 2 24.80 -21.28 2.88
N ARG A 3 24.17 -20.85 1.78
CA ARG A 3 24.62 -19.68 1.00
C ARG A 3 24.10 -18.39 1.64
N THR A 4 24.89 -17.80 2.53
CA THR A 4 24.62 -16.44 3.05
C THR A 4 24.85 -15.42 1.93
N ARG A 5 23.76 -14.87 1.37
CA ARG A 5 23.80 -13.74 0.43
C ARG A 5 24.28 -12.48 1.17
N ARG A 6 25.55 -12.11 1.02
CA ARG A 6 26.06 -10.79 1.43
C ARG A 6 25.39 -9.70 0.57
N ARG A 7 24.54 -8.87 1.17
CA ARG A 7 24.01 -7.66 0.55
C ARG A 7 25.14 -6.61 0.42
N PRO A 8 25.29 -5.92 -0.72
CA PRO A 8 26.35 -4.95 -0.94
C PRO A 8 26.19 -3.72 -0.04
N ALA A 9 27.27 -3.34 0.66
CA ALA A 9 27.32 -2.26 1.65
C ALA A 9 27.15 -0.82 1.12
N GLY A 10 26.90 -0.64 -0.19
CA GLY A 10 26.83 0.67 -0.84
C GLY A 10 25.47 1.38 -0.73
N ASN A 11 24.38 0.68 -0.41
CA ASN A 11 23.02 1.25 -0.43
C ASN A 11 22.64 2.04 0.84
N ASN A 12 23.41 1.91 1.93
CA ASN A 12 23.01 2.46 3.23
C ASN A 12 23.03 3.99 3.28
N LYS A 13 23.92 4.64 2.52
CA LYS A 13 23.99 6.12 2.46
C LYS A 13 22.78 6.73 1.78
N LYS A 14 22.31 6.12 0.69
CA LYS A 14 21.12 6.57 -0.05
C LYS A 14 19.87 6.36 0.80
N GLN A 15 19.74 5.18 1.41
CA GLN A 15 18.61 4.86 2.29
C GLN A 15 18.51 5.81 3.50
N ASN A 16 19.66 6.20 4.09
CA ASN A 16 19.68 7.18 5.18
C ASN A 16 19.28 8.60 4.72
N ALA A 17 19.68 9.02 3.52
CA ALA A 17 19.29 10.31 2.95
C ALA A 17 17.78 10.35 2.67
N ASP A 18 17.23 9.27 2.09
CA ASP A 18 15.81 9.12 1.83
C ASP A 18 15.02 9.15 3.14
N ARG A 19 15.47 8.45 4.19
CA ARG A 19 14.84 8.52 5.53
C ARG A 19 14.85 9.91 6.13
N ALA A 20 15.96 10.64 6.01
CA ALA A 20 16.06 12.01 6.53
C ALA A 20 15.11 12.95 5.76
N ALA A 21 15.00 12.78 4.44
CA ALA A 21 14.06 13.52 3.61
C ALA A 21 12.60 13.19 3.97
N SER A 22 12.28 11.91 4.15
CA SER A 22 10.95 11.47 4.59
C SER A 22 10.59 12.00 5.97
N LYS A 23 11.51 11.94 6.94
CA LYS A 23 11.29 12.50 8.28
C LYS A 23 11.03 14.01 8.25
N LYS A 24 11.71 14.74 7.36
CA LYS A 24 11.48 16.18 7.18
C LYS A 24 10.10 16.47 6.57
N PHE A 25 9.63 15.63 5.65
CA PHE A 25 8.36 15.86 4.94
C PHE A 25 7.14 15.35 5.73
N TRP A 26 7.19 14.12 6.24
CA TRP A 26 6.09 13.44 6.92
C TRP A 26 6.12 13.58 8.45
N GLY A 27 7.23 14.06 9.03
CA GLY A 27 7.43 14.11 10.48
C GLY A 27 8.03 12.82 11.07
N GLU A 28 7.98 11.72 10.32
CA GLU A 28 8.54 10.42 10.71
C GLU A 28 9.29 9.76 9.55
N ALA A 29 10.29 8.95 9.89
CA ALA A 29 11.02 8.17 8.89
C ALA A 29 10.18 6.95 8.48
N PHE A 30 10.30 6.52 7.22
CA PHE A 30 9.69 5.26 6.81
C PHE A 30 10.23 4.09 7.64
N PRO A 31 9.38 3.11 8.00
CA PRO A 31 9.82 1.89 8.66
C PRO A 31 10.83 1.12 7.78
N ASP A 32 11.74 0.42 8.43
CA ASP A 32 12.84 -0.31 7.78
C ASP A 32 12.35 -1.51 6.98
N ASP A 33 11.34 -2.21 7.50
CA ASP A 33 10.70 -3.34 6.85
C ASP A 33 9.26 -2.98 6.48
N PRO A 34 8.85 -3.20 5.22
CA PRO A 34 7.46 -3.01 4.82
C PRO A 34 6.58 -4.00 5.58
N ALA A 35 5.50 -3.50 6.17
CA ALA A 35 4.48 -4.36 6.77
C ALA A 35 3.81 -5.21 5.69
N LEU A 36 3.40 -6.42 6.06
CA LEU A 36 2.59 -7.26 5.18
C LEU A 36 1.25 -6.58 4.90
N VAL A 37 0.82 -6.67 3.65
CA VAL A 37 -0.39 -6.06 3.12
C VAL A 37 -1.49 -7.10 3.13
N ARG A 38 -2.58 -6.80 3.83
CA ARG A 38 -3.80 -7.61 3.83
C ARG A 38 -4.90 -6.89 3.06
N MET A 39 -5.55 -7.61 2.14
CA MET A 39 -6.70 -7.08 1.41
C MET A 39 -7.87 -6.81 2.37
N SER A 40 -8.51 -5.65 2.23
CA SER A 40 -9.74 -5.35 2.96
C SER A 40 -10.88 -6.22 2.45
N THR A 41 -11.76 -6.70 3.35
CA THR A 41 -12.99 -7.42 2.99
C THR A 41 -13.98 -6.52 2.25
N ASP A 42 -13.99 -5.22 2.59
CA ASP A 42 -14.74 -4.19 1.88
C ASP A 42 -13.83 -2.96 1.69
N PRO A 43 -13.16 -2.84 0.53
CA PRO A 43 -12.34 -1.67 0.22
C PRO A 43 -13.19 -0.38 0.12
N SER A 44 -14.46 -0.50 -0.24
CA SER A 44 -15.35 0.64 -0.46
C SER A 44 -15.88 1.23 0.86
N ALA A 45 -15.89 0.45 1.95
CA ALA A 45 -16.28 0.91 3.27
C ALA A 45 -15.53 2.18 3.73
N MET A 46 -14.23 2.26 3.45
CA MET A 46 -13.43 3.45 3.81
C MET A 46 -13.96 4.70 3.10
N VAL A 47 -14.22 4.58 1.80
CA VAL A 47 -14.74 5.67 0.97
C VAL A 47 -16.13 6.11 1.44
N LEU A 48 -17.01 5.13 1.73
CA LEU A 48 -18.37 5.40 2.18
C LEU A 48 -18.41 6.00 3.60
N SER A 49 -17.42 5.69 4.45
CA SER A 49 -17.34 6.27 5.81
C SER A 49 -17.00 7.75 5.85
N LEU A 50 -16.47 8.32 4.76
CA LEU A 50 -16.17 9.75 4.66
C LEU A 50 -17.45 10.62 4.59
N GLY A 51 -18.60 9.98 4.44
CA GLY A 51 -19.89 10.65 4.33
C GLY A 51 -20.15 11.20 2.93
N ASP A 52 -21.16 12.05 2.83
CA ASP A 52 -21.56 12.61 1.54
C ASP A 52 -20.50 13.58 1.01
N PRO A 53 -20.21 13.55 -0.30
CA PRO A 53 -19.28 14.49 -0.89
C PRO A 53 -19.77 15.94 -0.68
N PRO A 54 -18.86 16.89 -0.38
CA PRO A 54 -19.24 18.27 -0.06
C PRO A 54 -19.91 18.99 -1.24
N LEU A 55 -19.74 18.49 -2.46
CA LEU A 55 -20.35 19.03 -3.68
C LEU A 55 -21.65 18.28 -4.00
N ARG A 56 -22.76 18.82 -3.49
CA ARG A 56 -24.12 18.25 -3.66
C ARG A 56 -24.66 18.30 -5.10
N THR A 57 -23.96 18.98 -6.01
CA THR A 57 -24.31 19.05 -7.44
C THR A 57 -23.74 17.89 -8.24
N ILE A 58 -22.87 17.08 -7.65
CA ILE A 58 -22.32 15.91 -8.31
C ILE A 58 -23.40 14.83 -8.34
N GLU A 59 -23.69 14.31 -9.53
CA GLU A 59 -24.66 13.25 -9.70
C GLU A 59 -24.34 12.01 -8.83
N PRO A 60 -25.37 11.26 -8.39
CA PRO A 60 -25.20 9.99 -7.68
C PRO A 60 -24.27 8.99 -8.41
N THR A 61 -24.18 9.10 -9.74
CA THR A 61 -23.31 8.29 -10.60
C THR A 61 -21.81 8.50 -10.31
N ALA A 62 -21.39 9.67 -9.85
CA ALA A 62 -20.00 9.91 -9.53
C ALA A 62 -19.54 9.16 -8.27
N GLN A 63 -20.41 9.05 -7.25
CA GLN A 63 -20.09 8.31 -6.04
C GLN A 63 -19.94 6.82 -6.33
N GLN A 64 -20.82 6.26 -7.18
CA GLN A 64 -20.70 4.89 -7.67
C GLN A 64 -19.42 4.68 -8.49
N THR A 65 -19.08 5.64 -9.36
CA THR A 65 -17.84 5.58 -10.16
C THR A 65 -16.60 5.60 -9.25
N PHE A 66 -16.60 6.44 -8.23
CA PHE A 66 -15.49 6.53 -7.28
C PHE A 66 -15.33 5.22 -6.49
N VAL A 67 -16.44 4.62 -6.03
CA VAL A 67 -16.44 3.30 -5.38
C VAL A 67 -15.82 2.23 -6.27
N LEU A 68 -16.18 2.18 -7.56
CA LEU A 68 -15.64 1.20 -8.51
C LEU A 68 -14.14 1.40 -8.77
N VAL A 69 -13.71 2.64 -8.96
CA VAL A 69 -12.28 2.97 -9.16
C VAL A 69 -11.48 2.59 -7.92
N TYR A 70 -11.98 2.88 -6.73
CA TYR A 70 -11.31 2.55 -5.48
C TYR A 70 -11.19 1.04 -5.28
N HIS A 71 -12.26 0.29 -5.53
CA HIS A 71 -12.24 -1.17 -5.46
C HIS A 71 -11.20 -1.76 -6.43
N ARG A 72 -11.12 -1.25 -7.66
CA ARG A 72 -10.12 -1.69 -8.65
C ARG A 72 -8.69 -1.33 -8.22
N ALA A 73 -8.49 -0.14 -7.67
CA ALA A 73 -7.18 0.28 -7.15
C ALA A 73 -6.72 -0.63 -6.00
N ALA A 74 -7.61 -0.99 -5.08
CA ALA A 74 -7.31 -1.93 -4.01
C ALA A 74 -6.87 -3.30 -4.54
N GLN A 75 -7.56 -3.84 -5.56
CA GLN A 75 -7.16 -5.09 -6.20
C GLN A 75 -5.77 -5.01 -6.82
N MET A 76 -5.47 -3.90 -7.50
CA MET A 76 -4.16 -3.68 -8.12
C MET A 76 -3.04 -3.54 -7.09
N ALA A 77 -3.31 -2.85 -5.98
CA ALA A 77 -2.37 -2.75 -4.87
C ALA A 77 -2.07 -4.13 -4.27
N MET A 78 -3.10 -4.98 -4.10
CA MET A 78 -2.90 -6.35 -3.64
C MET A 78 -2.06 -7.18 -4.62
N LEU A 79 -2.33 -7.09 -5.93
CA LEU A 79 -1.51 -7.76 -6.94
C LEU A 79 -0.06 -7.29 -6.96
N ALA A 80 0.17 -6.00 -6.72
CA ALA A 80 1.52 -5.46 -6.59
C ALA A 80 2.21 -5.96 -5.32
N ALA A 81 1.48 -6.06 -4.21
CA ALA A 81 1.98 -6.61 -2.95
C ALA A 81 2.35 -8.09 -3.09
N THR A 82 1.48 -8.91 -3.70
CA THR A 82 1.77 -10.34 -3.94
C THR A 82 2.97 -10.52 -4.87
N ALA A 83 3.08 -9.74 -5.94
CA ALA A 83 4.24 -9.76 -6.83
C ALA A 83 5.57 -9.37 -6.12
N ALA A 84 5.48 -8.55 -5.07
CA ALA A 84 6.60 -8.18 -4.22
C ALA A 84 6.85 -9.15 -3.05
N GLY A 85 6.00 -10.16 -2.86
CA GLY A 85 6.03 -11.06 -1.70
C GLY A 85 5.74 -10.36 -0.38
N LEU A 86 4.88 -9.34 -0.41
CA LEU A 86 4.50 -8.49 0.71
C LEU A 86 3.05 -8.71 1.15
N ASP A 87 2.37 -9.73 0.65
CA ASP A 87 1.03 -10.11 1.05
C ASP A 87 1.02 -10.87 2.39
N ASP A 88 0.03 -10.57 3.23
CA ASP A 88 -0.22 -11.25 4.52
C ASP A 88 -0.97 -12.57 4.31
N ASP A 89 -0.48 -13.43 3.40
CA ASP A 89 -1.06 -14.76 3.15
C ASP A 89 -0.41 -15.81 4.08
N PRO A 90 -1.14 -16.34 5.08
CA PRO A 90 -0.61 -17.35 5.99
C PRO A 90 -0.45 -18.74 5.36
N LEU A 91 -0.90 -18.96 4.12
CA LEU A 91 -0.97 -20.31 3.53
C LEU A 91 -0.04 -20.58 2.35
N GLY A 92 0.57 -19.57 1.72
CA GLY A 92 1.71 -19.76 0.80
C GLY A 92 1.56 -20.88 -0.25
N GLU A 93 0.35 -21.20 -0.69
CA GLU A 93 0.11 -22.14 -1.78
C GLU A 93 0.00 -21.31 -3.06
N PRO A 94 0.98 -21.41 -3.98
CA PRO A 94 0.87 -20.77 -5.28
C PRO A 94 -0.25 -21.46 -6.07
N TYR A 95 -1.24 -20.68 -6.52
CA TYR A 95 -2.17 -21.13 -7.57
C TYR A 95 -1.43 -21.50 -8.85
#